data_AF-A0A7C2KI43-F1
#
_entry.id   AF-A0A7C2KI43-F1
#
_cell.length_a   1.000
_cell.length_b   1.000
_cell.length_c   1.000
_cell.angle_alpha   90.00
_cell.angle_beta   90.00
_cell.angle_gamma   90.00
#
_symmetry.space_group_name_H-M   'P 1'
#
loop_
_entity.id
_entity.type
_entity.pdbx_description
1 polymer ?
#
loop_
_entity_poly.entity_id
_entity_poly.type
_entity_poly.pdbx_seq_one_letter_code
_entity_poly.pdbx_strand_id
1 'polypeptide(L)'
;MKKKAISYLIIMVISFLSLGLTFRDRKYTCPIDQHHFKARMAASGTSFGIMLDFKRVGPIASPWTLAQCPKCGFVFYKNKYSKKEINKLENIVYSKEYKKEWKENTSYYSLARIYEKLGDINNMNIAWTYIQASWQANTRQYPKYAHLALSYLKKVKKDKPKNKQKSKGKNQKARDHVIAHYLCIEL
;
A
#
# COMPACT_ATOMS: atom_id res chain seq x y z
N MET A 1 -49.02 19.99 25.87
CA MET A 1 -47.74 20.46 25.28
C MET A 1 -46.55 19.49 25.44
N LYS A 2 -46.57 18.51 26.36
CA LYS A 2 -45.44 17.60 26.62
C LYS A 2 -45.14 16.55 25.52
N LYS A 3 -46.10 16.22 24.64
CA LYS A 3 -45.93 15.21 23.57
C LYS A 3 -45.13 15.71 22.36
N LYS A 4 -45.06 17.03 22.12
CA LYS A 4 -44.29 17.61 21.01
C LYS A 4 -42.78 17.70 21.31
N ALA A 5 -42.40 17.85 22.59
CA ALA A 5 -41.01 17.89 23.02
C ALA A 5 -40.31 16.53 22.89
N ILE A 6 -41.03 15.43 23.10
CA ILE A 6 -40.50 14.06 22.99
C ILE A 6 -40.21 13.70 21.52
N SER A 7 -41.01 14.23 20.58
CA SER A 7 -40.80 13.99 19.14
C SER A 7 -39.55 14.70 18.58
N TYR A 8 -39.17 15.85 19.13
CA TYR A 8 -37.94 16.55 18.70
C TYR A 8 -36.66 15.91 19.23
N LEU A 9 -36.73 15.24 20.39
CA LEU A 9 -35.58 14.58 20.99
C LEU A 9 -35.16 13.31 20.21
N ILE A 10 -36.10 12.64 19.53
CA ILE A 10 -35.82 11.45 18.72
C ILE A 10 -35.19 11.81 17.36
N ILE A 11 -35.50 12.97 16.79
CA ILE A 11 -34.95 13.42 15.50
C ILE A 11 -33.50 13.90 15.64
N MET A 12 -33.07 14.38 16.80
CA MET A 12 -31.69 14.85 17.01
C MET A 12 -30.65 13.71 17.13
N VAL A 13 -31.07 12.47 17.34
CA VAL A 13 -30.16 11.31 17.53
C VAL A 13 -29.65 10.73 16.20
N ILE A 14 -30.25 11.08 15.05
CA ILE A 14 -29.99 10.39 13.77
C ILE A 14 -28.87 11.08 12.94
N SER A 15 -28.38 12.25 13.33
CA SER A 15 -27.43 13.02 12.50
C SER A 15 -25.94 12.82 12.83
N PHE A 16 -25.54 11.64 13.31
CA PHE A 16 -24.12 11.25 13.24
C PHE A 16 -23.82 10.77 11.83
N LEU A 17 -23.48 11.70 10.93
CA LEU A 17 -22.75 11.38 9.70
C LEU A 17 -21.46 10.68 10.11
N SER A 18 -21.44 9.35 10.03
CA SER A 18 -20.26 8.54 10.32
C SER A 18 -19.20 8.80 9.25
N LEU A 19 -18.32 9.77 9.49
CA LEU A 19 -17.04 9.94 8.81
C LEU A 19 -16.12 8.77 9.19
N GLY A 20 -16.45 7.59 8.65
CA GLY A 20 -15.80 6.34 8.98
C GLY A 20 -15.02 5.80 7.79
N LEU A 21 -13.83 5.27 8.08
CA LEU A 21 -13.15 4.35 7.20
C LEU A 21 -14.06 3.14 6.98
N THR A 22 -14.51 2.92 5.74
CA THR A 22 -15.34 1.77 5.42
C THR A 22 -14.48 0.61 4.93
N PHE A 23 -14.91 -0.60 5.27
CA PHE A 23 -14.29 -1.83 4.79
C PHE A 23 -15.31 -2.66 4.02
N ARG A 24 -14.84 -3.37 3.01
CA ARG A 24 -15.62 -4.36 2.26
C ARG A 24 -14.81 -5.62 2.06
N ASP A 25 -15.45 -6.76 2.22
CA ASP A 25 -14.83 -8.03 1.89
C ASP A 25 -14.81 -8.21 0.38
N ARG A 26 -13.64 -8.58 -0.15
CA ARG A 26 -13.47 -8.92 -1.57
C ARG A 26 -12.92 -10.34 -1.68
N LYS A 27 -13.46 -11.09 -2.65
CA LYS A 27 -12.99 -12.42 -3.01
C LYS A 27 -11.79 -12.26 -3.95
N TYR A 28 -10.72 -13.00 -3.67
CA TYR A 28 -9.50 -13.04 -4.46
C TYR A 28 -9.19 -14.48 -4.86
N THR A 29 -8.61 -14.63 -6.04
CA THR A 29 -7.99 -15.87 -6.51
C THR A 29 -6.52 -15.58 -6.73
N CYS A 30 -5.64 -16.32 -6.05
CA CYS A 30 -4.20 -16.11 -6.19
C CYS A 30 -3.70 -16.56 -7.57
N PRO A 31 -2.93 -15.72 -8.28
CA PRO A 31 -2.39 -16.10 -9.58
C PRO A 31 -1.24 -17.12 -9.49
N ILE A 32 -0.68 -17.35 -8.29
CA ILE A 32 0.47 -18.26 -8.08
C ILE A 32 -0.01 -19.65 -7.65
N ASP A 33 -0.81 -19.75 -6.59
CA ASP A 33 -1.24 -21.03 -6.02
C ASP A 33 -2.72 -21.38 -6.28
N GLN A 34 -3.43 -20.54 -7.06
CA GLN A 34 -4.86 -20.66 -7.37
C GLN A 34 -5.79 -20.73 -6.13
N HIS A 35 -5.29 -20.36 -4.95
CA HIS A 35 -6.08 -20.40 -3.74
C HIS A 35 -7.14 -19.28 -3.73
N HIS A 36 -8.37 -19.64 -3.38
CA HIS A 36 -9.47 -18.70 -3.21
C HIS A 36 -9.56 -18.25 -1.75
N PHE A 37 -9.55 -16.95 -1.51
CA PHE A 37 -9.71 -16.40 -0.17
C PHE A 37 -10.51 -15.10 -0.19
N LYS A 38 -10.97 -14.69 0.99
CA LYS A 38 -11.61 -13.39 1.20
C LYS A 38 -10.64 -12.51 1.98
N ALA A 39 -10.51 -11.25 1.58
CA ALA A 39 -9.77 -10.25 2.35
C ALA A 39 -10.67 -9.04 2.62
N ARG A 40 -10.58 -8.53 3.85
CA ARG A 40 -11.23 -7.30 4.27
C ARG A 40 -10.41 -6.12 3.77
N MET A 41 -10.95 -5.39 2.80
CA MET A 41 -10.25 -4.30 2.13
C MET A 41 -10.86 -2.97 2.54
N ALA A 42 -10.03 -1.95 2.76
CA ALA A 42 -10.52 -0.57 2.81
C ALA A 42 -11.28 -0.26 1.51
N ALA A 43 -12.45 0.37 1.64
CA ALA A 43 -13.34 0.70 0.53
C ALA A 43 -13.45 2.21 0.33
N SER A 44 -13.52 2.97 1.41
CA SER A 44 -13.43 4.44 1.41
C SER A 44 -12.79 4.93 2.70
N GLY A 45 -12.20 6.12 2.65
CA GLY A 45 -11.67 6.78 3.84
C GLY A 45 -11.41 8.25 3.54
N THR A 46 -11.34 9.06 4.59
CA THR A 46 -11.13 10.50 4.48
C THR A 46 -9.85 10.87 5.24
N SER A 47 -9.01 11.70 4.62
CA SER A 47 -7.78 12.21 5.20
C SER A 47 -7.95 13.69 5.50
N PHE A 48 -7.55 14.12 6.69
CA PHE A 48 -7.57 15.53 7.11
C PHE A 48 -6.16 16.13 7.17
N GLY A 49 -5.11 15.31 7.09
CA GLY A 49 -3.73 15.80 7.09
C GLY A 49 -2.71 14.71 6.75
N ILE A 50 -1.44 15.08 6.82
CA ILE A 50 -0.29 14.18 6.58
C ILE A 50 0.76 14.37 7.68
N MET A 51 1.42 13.29 8.09
CA MET A 51 2.58 13.30 8.99
C MET A 51 3.87 13.60 8.21
N LEU A 52 4.98 13.81 8.93
CA LEU A 52 6.30 14.08 8.34
C LEU A 52 6.84 12.94 7.47
N ASP A 53 6.40 11.71 7.74
CA ASP A 53 6.71 10.53 6.93
C ASP A 53 5.69 10.29 5.81
N PHE A 54 4.84 11.28 5.52
CA PHE A 54 3.73 11.25 4.55
C PHE A 54 2.58 10.30 4.89
N LYS A 55 2.52 9.75 6.12
CA LYS A 55 1.36 8.97 6.56
C LYS A 55 0.13 9.87 6.62
N ARG A 56 -0.95 9.48 5.93
CA ARG A 56 -2.23 10.19 5.99
C ARG A 56 -2.89 10.02 7.35
N VAL A 57 -3.45 11.11 7.87
CA VAL A 57 -4.13 11.18 9.17
C VAL A 57 -5.61 11.48 8.95
N GLY A 58 -6.48 10.71 9.61
CA GLY A 58 -7.93 10.80 9.50
C GLY A 58 -8.58 9.41 9.56
N PRO A 59 -9.90 9.31 9.36
CA PRO A 59 -10.61 8.04 9.20
C PRO A 59 -10.28 7.40 7.84
N ILE A 60 -9.03 6.95 7.67
CA ILE A 60 -8.50 6.37 6.44
C ILE A 60 -7.49 5.25 6.76
N ALA A 61 -7.45 4.23 5.89
CA ALA A 61 -6.39 3.23 5.93
C ALA A 61 -5.08 3.83 5.40
N SER A 62 -4.07 3.91 6.26
CA SER A 62 -2.75 4.46 5.95
C SER A 62 -1.65 3.45 6.30
N PRO A 63 -1.14 2.67 5.33
CA PRO A 63 -1.41 2.73 3.90
C PRO A 63 -2.73 2.02 3.54
N TRP A 64 -3.15 2.14 2.29
CA TRP A 64 -4.32 1.43 1.80
C TRP A 64 -4.11 -0.09 1.93
N THR A 65 -5.15 -0.83 2.32
CA THR A 65 -5.02 -2.26 2.58
C THR A 65 -4.60 -3.00 1.31
N LEU A 66 -3.62 -3.90 1.42
CA LEU A 66 -3.23 -4.84 0.37
C LEU A 66 -3.74 -6.23 0.73
N ALA A 67 -4.30 -6.94 -0.25
CA ALA A 67 -4.65 -8.34 -0.06
C ALA A 67 -3.36 -9.18 -0.09
N GLN A 68 -3.27 -10.16 0.80
CA GLN A 68 -2.15 -11.10 0.86
C GLN A 68 -2.70 -12.52 0.91
N CYS A 69 -2.17 -13.42 0.08
CA CYS A 69 -2.58 -14.81 0.06
C CYS A 69 -2.16 -15.49 1.39
N PRO A 70 -3.08 -16.12 2.13
CA PRO A 70 -2.77 -16.75 3.41
C PRO A 70 -1.90 -18.02 3.28
N LYS A 71 -1.82 -18.61 2.07
CA LYS A 71 -1.08 -19.85 1.82
C LYS A 71 0.35 -19.59 1.36
N CYS A 72 0.53 -18.88 0.24
CA CYS A 72 1.85 -18.58 -0.31
C CYS A 72 2.46 -17.26 0.18
N GLY A 73 1.68 -16.37 0.80
CA GLY A 73 2.16 -15.06 1.26
C GLY A 73 2.24 -13.98 0.18
N PHE A 74 1.83 -14.30 -1.06
CA PHE A 74 1.88 -13.35 -2.18
C PHE A 74 0.99 -12.13 -1.94
N VAL A 75 1.53 -10.94 -2.20
CA VAL A 75 0.83 -9.65 -2.02
C VAL A 75 0.28 -9.18 -3.36
N PHE A 76 -1.00 -8.81 -3.37
CA PHE A 76 -1.69 -8.33 -4.55
C PHE A 76 -1.50 -6.81 -4.66
N TYR A 77 -0.68 -6.39 -5.62
CA TYR A 77 -0.35 -4.97 -5.86
C TYR A 77 -0.78 -4.48 -7.26
N LYS A 78 -1.23 -5.39 -8.14
CA LYS A 78 -1.67 -5.09 -9.51
C LYS A 78 -2.92 -5.92 -9.82
N ASN A 79 -3.79 -5.38 -10.69
CA ASN A 79 -5.05 -6.05 -11.07
C ASN A 79 -4.85 -7.22 -12.05
N LYS A 80 -3.84 -7.17 -12.90
CA LYS A 80 -3.57 -8.17 -13.95
C LYS A 80 -2.09 -8.48 -14.03
N TYR A 81 -1.76 -9.76 -14.10
CA TYR A 81 -0.38 -10.25 -14.26
C TYR A 81 -0.28 -11.02 -15.57
N SER A 82 0.79 -10.77 -16.33
CA SER A 82 1.13 -11.58 -17.49
C SER A 82 1.73 -12.93 -17.05
N LYS A 83 1.66 -13.96 -17.90
CA LYS A 83 2.26 -15.28 -17.59
C LYS A 83 3.76 -15.19 -17.26
N LYS A 84 4.50 -14.32 -17.97
CA LYS A 84 5.94 -14.09 -17.72
C LYS A 84 6.19 -13.47 -16.34
N GLU A 85 5.36 -12.50 -15.93
CA GLU A 85 5.45 -11.91 -14.59
C GLU A 85 5.14 -12.94 -13.51
N ILE A 86 4.11 -13.78 -13.71
CA ILE A 86 3.72 -14.83 -12.76
C ILE A 86 4.88 -15.79 -12.50
N ASN A 87 5.56 -16.28 -13.55
CA ASN A 87 6.70 -17.19 -13.38
C ASN A 87 7.85 -16.56 -12.58
N LYS A 88 8.15 -15.27 -12.81
CA LYS A 88 9.16 -14.54 -12.01
C LYS A 88 8.72 -14.43 -10.54
N LEU A 89 7.46 -14.09 -10.31
CA LEU A 89 6.89 -13.91 -8.97
C LEU A 89 6.84 -15.23 -8.20
N GLU A 90 6.54 -16.34 -8.87
CA GLU A 90 6.50 -17.68 -8.30
C GLU A 90 7.85 -18.08 -7.70
N ASN A 91 8.94 -17.87 -8.45
CA ASN A 91 10.30 -18.12 -7.97
C ASN A 91 10.64 -17.31 -6.71
N ILE A 92 10.15 -16.06 -6.63
CA ILE A 92 10.37 -15.18 -5.48
C ILE A 92 9.55 -15.65 -4.28
N VAL A 93 8.26 -15.90 -4.47
CA VAL A 93 7.33 -16.26 -3.38
C VAL A 93 7.66 -17.63 -2.80
N TYR A 94 8.14 -18.57 -3.62
CA TYR A 94 8.55 -19.88 -3.15
C TYR A 94 9.98 -19.96 -2.62
N SER A 95 10.76 -18.89 -2.72
CA SER A 95 12.11 -18.81 -2.14
C SER A 95 12.08 -19.00 -0.61
N LYS A 96 13.14 -19.61 -0.07
CA LYS A 96 13.25 -19.90 1.38
C LYS A 96 13.30 -18.59 2.18
N GLU A 97 13.98 -17.58 1.66
CA GLU A 97 14.13 -16.27 2.28
C GLU A 97 12.77 -15.59 2.43
N TYR A 98 11.96 -15.58 1.38
CA TYR A 98 10.63 -14.96 1.43
C TYR A 98 9.70 -15.70 2.40
N LYS A 99 9.65 -17.04 2.32
CA LYS A 99 8.82 -17.89 3.19
C LYS A 99 9.08 -17.69 4.68
N LYS A 100 10.33 -17.47 5.05
CA LYS A 100 10.72 -17.24 6.45
C LYS A 100 10.23 -15.89 6.96
N GLU A 101 10.24 -14.86 6.12
CA GLU A 101 9.96 -13.49 6.55
C GLU A 101 8.47 -13.13 6.48
N TRP A 102 7.72 -13.58 5.47
CA TRP A 102 6.42 -12.93 5.18
C TRP A 102 5.37 -13.08 6.30
N LYS A 103 5.37 -14.17 7.07
CA LYS A 103 4.39 -14.41 8.14
C LYS A 103 4.56 -13.45 9.33
N GLU A 104 5.79 -13.03 9.59
CA GLU A 104 6.13 -12.19 10.75
C GLU A 104 6.17 -10.71 10.41
N ASN A 105 5.95 -10.34 9.14
CA ASN A 105 6.10 -8.98 8.65
C ASN A 105 4.79 -8.47 8.01
N THR A 106 4.74 -7.18 7.71
CA THR A 106 3.54 -6.53 7.18
C THR A 106 3.37 -6.78 5.68
N SER A 107 2.15 -6.61 5.16
CA SER A 107 1.87 -6.81 3.73
C SER A 107 2.74 -5.91 2.84
N TYR A 108 2.98 -4.66 3.25
CA TYR A 108 3.87 -3.76 2.51
C TYR A 108 5.35 -4.15 2.63
N TYR A 109 5.78 -4.72 3.77
CA TYR A 109 7.13 -5.28 3.86
C TYR A 109 7.30 -6.42 2.86
N SER A 110 6.37 -7.38 2.84
CA SER A 110 6.35 -8.47 1.87
C SER A 110 6.34 -7.98 0.42
N LEU A 111 5.61 -6.89 0.12
CA LEU A 111 5.65 -6.26 -1.20
C LEU A 111 7.02 -5.67 -1.53
N ALA A 112 7.65 -4.97 -0.59
CA ALA A 112 8.98 -4.40 -0.80
C ALA A 112 10.01 -5.51 -1.10
N ARG A 113 9.95 -6.65 -0.40
CA ARG A 113 10.81 -7.81 -0.68
C ARG A 113 10.60 -8.37 -2.08
N ILE A 114 9.36 -8.42 -2.55
CA ILE A 114 9.06 -8.79 -3.95
C ILE A 114 9.72 -7.81 -4.90
N TYR A 115 9.59 -6.51 -4.68
CA TYR A 115 10.19 -5.48 -5.54
C TYR A 115 11.72 -5.56 -5.59
N GLU A 116 12.38 -5.80 -4.46
CA GLU A 116 13.83 -6.00 -4.42
C GLU A 116 14.28 -7.19 -5.26
N LYS A 117 13.55 -8.32 -5.17
CA LYS A 117 13.90 -9.55 -5.87
C LYS A 117 13.55 -9.53 -7.36
N LEU A 118 12.59 -8.70 -7.77
CA LEU A 118 12.29 -8.47 -9.18
C LEU A 118 13.44 -7.73 -9.90
N GLY A 119 14.20 -6.88 -9.20
CA GLY A 119 15.37 -6.16 -9.72
C GLY A 119 15.04 -5.00 -10.69
N ASP A 120 13.91 -5.06 -11.38
CA ASP A 120 13.50 -4.08 -12.39
C ASP A 120 12.78 -2.84 -11.78
N ILE A 121 12.59 -2.81 -10.46
CA ILE A 121 11.87 -1.74 -9.75
C ILE A 121 12.85 -0.68 -9.24
N ASN A 122 12.58 0.60 -9.54
CA ASN A 122 13.39 1.72 -9.07
C ASN A 122 13.50 1.75 -7.53
N ASN A 123 14.71 2.03 -7.02
CA ASN A 123 15.03 2.24 -5.61
C ASN A 123 14.03 3.16 -4.88
N MET A 124 13.48 4.19 -5.52
CA MET A 124 12.49 5.10 -4.92
C MET A 124 11.18 4.38 -4.60
N ASN A 125 10.71 3.49 -5.49
CA ASN A 125 9.48 2.73 -5.26
C ASN A 125 9.68 1.70 -4.14
N ILE A 126 10.86 1.07 -4.08
CA ILE A 126 11.22 0.17 -2.98
C ILE A 126 11.26 0.94 -1.66
N ALA A 127 11.93 2.09 -1.62
CA ALA A 127 11.99 2.96 -0.45
C ALA A 127 10.60 3.37 0.04
N TRP A 128 9.76 3.85 -0.86
CA TRP A 128 8.39 4.25 -0.56
C TRP A 128 7.56 3.10 0.00
N THR A 129 7.70 1.90 -0.56
CA THR A 129 7.01 0.70 -0.07
C THR A 129 7.44 0.35 1.36
N TYR A 130 8.73 0.52 1.71
CA TYR A 130 9.19 0.35 3.10
C TYR A 130 8.71 1.44 4.07
N ILE A 131 8.53 2.68 3.59
CA ILE A 131 7.88 3.74 4.39
C ILE A 131 6.43 3.33 4.68
N GLN A 132 5.69 2.88 3.67
CA GLN A 132 4.33 2.37 3.86
C GLN A 132 4.28 1.15 4.80
N ALA A 133 5.29 0.29 4.76
CA ALA A 133 5.43 -0.82 5.69
C ALA A 133 5.62 -0.33 7.14
N SER A 134 6.37 0.75 7.37
CA SER A 134 6.59 1.31 8.71
C SER A 134 5.31 1.87 9.33
N TRP A 135 4.37 2.36 8.51
CA TRP A 135 3.07 2.82 8.97
C TRP A 135 2.18 1.69 9.52
N GLN A 136 2.41 0.45 9.08
CA GLN A 136 1.73 -0.78 9.54
C GLN A 136 2.51 -1.49 10.66
N ALA A 137 3.72 -1.05 10.98
CA ALA A 137 4.63 -1.78 11.85
C ALA A 137 4.25 -1.64 13.33
N ASN A 138 4.52 -2.69 14.10
CA ASN A 138 4.60 -2.56 15.56
C ASN A 138 5.94 -1.93 15.99
N THR A 139 6.08 -1.65 17.28
CA THR A 139 7.28 -1.02 17.87
C THR A 139 8.58 -1.79 17.60
N ARG A 140 8.53 -3.12 17.50
CA ARG A 140 9.71 -3.96 17.20
C ARG A 140 10.08 -3.94 15.72
N GLN A 141 9.09 -3.88 14.84
CA GLN A 141 9.27 -3.90 13.39
C GLN A 141 9.69 -2.52 12.83
N TYR A 142 9.21 -1.45 13.45
CA TYR A 142 9.38 -0.08 12.93
C TYR A 142 10.84 0.30 12.64
N PRO A 143 11.82 0.09 13.55
CA PRO A 143 13.22 0.48 13.29
C PRO A 143 13.80 -0.24 12.06
N LYS A 144 13.47 -1.52 11.88
CA LYS A 144 13.92 -2.32 10.74
C LYS A 144 13.39 -1.74 9.43
N TYR A 145 12.10 -1.42 9.36
CA TYR A 145 11.49 -0.93 8.12
C TYR A 145 11.95 0.50 7.79
N ALA A 146 12.06 1.37 8.79
CA ALA A 146 12.59 2.72 8.62
C ALA A 146 14.05 2.71 8.14
N HIS A 147 14.89 1.82 8.69
CA HIS A 147 16.27 1.67 8.24
C HIS A 147 16.37 1.17 6.79
N LEU A 148 15.55 0.20 6.41
CA LEU A 148 15.47 -0.29 5.03
C LEU A 148 15.02 0.83 4.07
N ALA A 149 13.95 1.56 4.40
CA ALA A 149 13.51 2.72 3.63
C ALA A 149 14.63 3.74 3.42
N LEU A 150 15.33 4.12 4.50
CA LEU A 150 16.44 5.06 4.44
C LEU A 150 17.60 4.54 3.57
N SER A 151 17.90 3.24 3.62
CA SER A 151 18.96 2.63 2.82
C SER A 151 18.69 2.79 1.32
N TYR A 152 17.45 2.63 0.87
CA TYR A 152 17.06 2.80 -0.53
C TYR A 152 16.98 4.29 -0.93
N LEU A 153 16.47 5.16 -0.06
CA LEU A 153 16.49 6.62 -0.31
C LEU A 153 17.93 7.14 -0.51
N LYS A 154 18.89 6.62 0.26
CA LYS A 154 20.31 6.94 0.09
C LYS A 154 20.84 6.52 -1.28
N LYS A 155 20.40 5.37 -1.84
CA LYS A 155 20.74 4.95 -3.20
C LYS A 155 20.18 5.93 -4.24
N VAL A 156 18.90 6.28 -4.13
CA VAL A 156 18.25 7.28 -5.02
C VAL A 156 19.00 8.62 -5.03
N LYS A 157 19.46 9.09 -3.87
CA LYS A 157 20.24 10.34 -3.77
C LYS A 157 21.57 10.25 -4.53
N LYS A 158 22.24 9.08 -4.50
CA LYS A 158 23.49 8.84 -5.23
C LYS A 158 23.25 8.75 -6.74
N ASP A 159 22.11 8.19 -7.15
CA ASP A 159 21.74 8.00 -8.55
C ASP A 159 21.33 9.31 -9.25
N LYS A 160 21.06 10.40 -8.51
CA LYS A 160 20.76 11.70 -9.12
C LYS A 160 22.01 12.28 -9.81
N PRO A 161 21.98 12.55 -11.13
CA PRO A 161 23.10 13.20 -11.80
C PRO A 161 23.31 14.59 -11.20
N LYS A 162 24.56 14.93 -10.87
CA LYS A 162 24.96 16.18 -10.20
C LYS A 162 24.75 17.47 -11.03
N ASN A 163 24.13 17.42 -12.20
CA ASN A 163 24.05 18.57 -13.10
C ASN A 163 22.69 19.27 -13.04
N LYS A 164 22.66 20.45 -12.40
CA LYS A 164 21.62 21.47 -12.63
C LYS A 164 21.79 21.97 -14.07
N GLN A 165 21.05 21.43 -15.03
CA GLN A 165 20.86 22.08 -16.32
C GLN A 165 19.36 22.20 -16.64
N LYS A 166 18.97 23.46 -16.79
CA LYS A 166 17.68 24.04 -17.18
C LYS A 166 16.88 23.11 -18.12
N SER A 167 15.71 22.65 -17.70
CA SER A 167 14.75 22.02 -18.61
C SER A 167 14.03 23.10 -19.41
N LYS A 168 14.58 23.46 -20.58
CA LYS A 168 13.76 23.88 -21.72
C LYS A 168 13.06 22.62 -22.25
N GLY A 169 11.77 22.76 -22.55
CA GLY A 169 10.87 21.63 -22.80
C GLY A 169 11.28 20.73 -23.96
N LYS A 170 10.80 19.49 -23.89
CA LYS A 170 10.29 18.70 -25.02
C LYS A 170 9.60 17.44 -24.49
N ASN A 171 8.41 17.21 -25.04
CA ASN A 171 7.57 16.03 -24.90
C ASN A 171 8.37 14.75 -25.21
N GLN A 172 8.49 13.84 -24.25
CA GLN A 172 8.95 12.47 -24.51
C GLN A 172 8.07 11.49 -23.72
N LYS A 173 7.29 10.71 -24.47
CA LYS A 173 6.43 9.60 -24.01
C LYS A 173 7.16 8.71 -22.98
N ALA A 174 6.76 8.79 -21.72
CA ALA A 174 7.13 7.82 -20.69
C ALA A 174 6.03 6.74 -20.62
N ARG A 175 6.24 5.62 -21.30
CA ARG A 175 5.40 4.42 -21.14
C ARG A 175 5.77 3.69 -19.86
N ASP A 176 4.92 3.87 -18.85
CA ASP A 176 4.18 2.78 -18.19
C ASP A 176 4.96 1.60 -17.60
N HIS A 177 5.90 1.86 -16.70
CA HIS A 177 6.14 0.96 -15.57
C HIS A 177 6.48 1.76 -14.32
N VAL A 178 5.44 2.28 -13.69
CA VAL A 178 5.11 2.14 -12.26
C VAL A 178 4.09 3.24 -12.03
N ILE A 179 2.83 2.84 -12.17
CA ILE A 179 1.69 3.57 -11.67
C ILE A 179 1.86 3.58 -10.15
N ALA A 180 2.63 4.54 -9.65
CA ALA A 180 2.23 5.28 -8.47
C ALA A 180 0.92 5.96 -8.89
N HIS A 181 -0.16 5.18 -8.89
CA HIS A 181 -1.46 5.80 -8.90
C HIS A 181 -1.56 6.54 -7.57
N TYR A 182 -1.29 7.82 -7.68
CA TYR A 182 -2.06 8.88 -7.07
C TYR A 182 -3.58 8.77 -7.35
N LEU A 183 -4.17 7.57 -7.45
CA LEU A 183 -5.61 7.43 -7.27
C LEU A 183 -5.84 7.47 -5.76
N CYS A 184 -6.09 8.69 -5.28
CA CYS A 184 -7.47 8.98 -4.94
C CYS A 184 -8.39 8.02 -5.72
N ILE A 185 -8.97 7.01 -5.07
CA ILE A 185 -10.29 6.59 -5.55
C ILE A 185 -11.06 7.91 -5.60
N GLU A 186 -11.46 8.29 -6.81
CA GLU A 186 -12.32 9.43 -7.06
C GLU A 186 -13.37 9.48 -5.95
N LEU A 187 -13.28 10.52 -5.12
CA LEU A 187 -14.45 11.10 -4.48
C LEU A 187 -14.89 12.24 -5.40
#